data_AF-A0AAC9LCT3-F1
#
_entry.id   AF-A0AAC9LCT3-F1
#
_cell.length_a   1.000
_cell.length_b   1.000
_cell.length_c   1.000
_cell.angle_alpha   90.00
_cell.angle_beta   90.00
_cell.angle_gamma   90.00
#
_symmetry.space_group_name_H-M   'P 1'
#
loop_
_entity.id
_entity.type
_entity.pdbx_description
1 polymer ?
#
loop_
_entity_poly.entity_id
_entity_poly.type
_entity_poly.pdbx_seq_one_letter_code
_entity_poly.pdbx_strand_id
1 'polypeptide(L)'
;MDDRVIENALLVCPHCSSDVTHVEHVFVSARKEDQLSNEITVNAISGRVETHNKEEAPIGSAVGHGRRQRIALGGYCELCGHRFALVITQHKGSTLVEWAEHEILPWNDEDHLDTVEDPF
;
A
#
# COMPACT_ATOMS: atom_id res chain seq x y z
N MET A 1 11.92 1.45 30.21
CA MET A 1 12.05 1.43 28.74
C MET A 1 10.90 0.57 28.24
N ASP A 2 10.13 1.08 27.28
CA ASP A 2 8.97 0.35 26.75
C ASP A 2 9.51 -0.69 25.76
N ASP A 3 9.55 -1.96 26.16
CA ASP A 3 10.07 -3.10 25.38
C ASP A 3 9.28 -3.38 24.07
N ARG A 4 8.38 -2.48 23.68
CA ARG A 4 7.52 -2.58 22.51
C ARG A 4 8.10 -1.94 21.25
N VAL A 5 9.14 -1.11 21.39
CA VAL A 5 9.77 -0.43 20.25
C VAL A 5 11.04 -1.17 19.85
N ILE A 6 11.10 -1.68 18.63
CA ILE A 6 12.30 -2.27 18.05
C ILE A 6 13.14 -1.13 17.45
N GLU A 7 14.15 -0.66 18.18
CA GLU A 7 14.95 0.52 17.82
C GLU A 7 15.82 0.35 16.56
N ASN A 8 15.92 -0.86 16.01
CA ASN A 8 16.70 -1.18 14.79
C ASN A 8 15.88 -1.92 13.73
N ALA A 9 14.57 -1.67 13.65
CA ALA A 9 13.72 -2.27 12.63
C ALA A 9 13.97 -1.59 11.27
N LEU A 10 14.71 -2.26 10.39
CA LEU A 10 14.95 -1.82 9.01
C LEU A 10 13.96 -2.48 8.05
N LEU A 11 13.42 -1.69 7.13
CA LEU A 11 12.69 -2.22 5.97
C LEU A 11 13.71 -2.57 4.89
N VAL A 12 14.00 -3.86 4.72
CA VAL A 12 14.97 -4.34 3.73
C VAL A 12 14.29 -4.69 2.41
N CYS A 13 14.99 -4.47 1.31
CA CYS A 13 14.52 -4.83 -0.02
C CYS A 13 14.31 -6.36 -0.13
N PRO A 14 13.14 -6.84 -0.57
CA PRO A 14 12.88 -8.27 -0.71
C PRO A 14 13.73 -8.94 -1.79
N HIS A 15 14.29 -8.17 -2.72
CA HIS A 15 15.10 -8.68 -3.83
C HIS A 15 16.60 -8.77 -3.49
N CYS A 16 17.19 -7.70 -2.94
CA CYS A 16 18.64 -7.62 -2.68
C CYS A 16 19.05 -7.49 -1.21
N SER A 17 18.08 -7.46 -0.27
CA SER A 17 18.31 -7.30 1.18
C SER A 17 18.97 -5.99 1.62
N SER A 18 19.13 -5.01 0.73
CA SER A 18 19.58 -3.65 1.10
C SER A 18 18.58 -2.94 1.99
N ASP A 19 19.05 -2.13 2.93
CA ASP A 19 18.25 -1.27 3.82
C ASP A 19 17.94 0.11 3.21
N VAL A 20 18.49 0.40 2.02
CA VAL A 20 18.24 1.65 1.29
C VAL A 20 16.93 1.52 0.50
N THR A 21 15.81 1.58 1.22
CA THR A 21 14.45 1.50 0.66
C THR A 21 13.65 2.76 0.94
N HIS A 22 12.79 3.14 -0.01
CA HIS A 22 11.93 4.31 0.07
C HIS A 22 10.48 3.89 -0.06
N VAL A 23 9.64 4.28 0.91
CA VAL A 23 8.18 4.10 0.84
C VAL A 23 7.58 5.34 0.22
N GLU A 24 6.82 5.15 -0.85
CA GLU A 24 6.22 6.25 -1.62
C GLU A 24 4.70 6.23 -1.55
N HIS A 25 4.10 5.06 -1.30
CA HIS A 25 2.65 4.89 -1.36
C HIS A 25 2.13 4.08 -0.19
N VAL A 26 0.94 4.45 0.30
CA VAL A 26 0.17 3.69 1.27
C VAL A 26 -1.17 3.34 0.64
N PHE A 27 -1.48 2.05 0.61
CA PHE A 27 -2.74 1.55 0.11
C PHE A 27 -3.56 1.02 1.28
N VAL A 28 -4.83 1.36 1.32
CA VAL A 28 -5.80 0.82 2.27
C VAL A 28 -6.97 0.27 1.48
N SER A 29 -7.22 -1.02 1.62
CA SER A 29 -8.45 -1.63 1.12
C SER A 29 -9.24 -2.13 2.30
N ALA A 30 -10.47 -1.66 2.41
CA ALA A 30 -11.40 -2.14 3.40
C ALA A 30 -12.78 -2.29 2.78
N ARG A 31 -13.55 -3.21 3.34
CA ARG A 31 -14.94 -3.39 2.94
C ARG A 31 -15.80 -3.75 4.14
N LYS A 32 -17.07 -3.41 4.05
CA LYS A 32 -18.10 -4.03 4.89
C LYS A 32 -18.38 -5.44 4.35
N GLU A 33 -18.90 -6.32 5.20
CA GLU A 33 -19.33 -7.66 4.78
C GLU A 33 -20.25 -7.56 3.56
N ASP A 34 -19.94 -8.37 2.54
CA ASP A 34 -20.63 -8.44 1.24
C ASP A 34 -20.76 -7.15 0.43
N GLN A 35 -19.94 -6.13 0.73
CA GLN A 35 -19.77 -4.96 -0.13
C GLN A 35 -18.50 -5.04 -0.99
N LEU A 36 -18.45 -4.20 -2.04
CA LEU A 36 -17.22 -3.94 -2.78
C LEU A 36 -16.17 -3.35 -1.84
N SER A 37 -14.89 -3.62 -2.12
CA SER A 37 -13.82 -2.92 -1.42
C SER A 37 -13.80 -1.46 -1.80
N ASN A 38 -13.54 -0.65 -0.79
CA ASN A 38 -13.12 0.72 -0.94
C ASN A 38 -11.60 0.72 -0.87
N GLU A 39 -10.97 0.98 -2.01
CA GLU A 39 -9.53 1.23 -2.11
C GLU A 39 -9.26 2.71 -1.88
N ILE A 40 -8.27 2.99 -1.04
CA ILE A 40 -7.71 4.31 -0.79
C ILE A 40 -6.22 4.21 -1.07
N THR A 41 -5.71 5.07 -1.93
CA THR A 41 -4.26 5.20 -2.16
C THR A 41 -3.80 6.57 -1.72
N VAL A 42 -2.71 6.61 -0.96
CA VAL A 42 -2.07 7.82 -0.50
C VAL A 42 -0.67 7.86 -1.09
N ASN A 43 -0.35 8.91 -1.84
CA ASN A 43 1.02 9.24 -2.17
C ASN A 43 1.68 9.87 -0.94
N ALA A 44 2.64 9.18 -0.33
CA ALA A 44 3.28 9.58 0.92
C ALA A 44 4.24 10.78 0.74
N ILE A 45 4.61 11.11 -0.50
CA ILE A 45 5.50 12.23 -0.82
C ILE A 45 4.69 13.51 -1.02
N SER A 46 3.66 13.47 -1.86
CA SER A 46 2.83 14.64 -2.17
C SER A 46 1.66 14.84 -1.20
N GLY A 47 1.27 13.79 -0.48
CA GLY A 47 0.08 13.78 0.38
C GLY A 47 -1.24 13.64 -0.39
N ARG A 48 -1.21 13.43 -1.71
CA ARG A 48 -2.42 13.24 -2.52
C ARG A 48 -3.12 11.94 -2.11
N VAL A 49 -4.45 12.01 -1.97
CA VAL A 49 -5.30 10.88 -1.58
C VAL A 49 -6.29 10.61 -2.71
N GLU A 50 -6.35 9.36 -3.13
CA GLU A 50 -7.33 8.86 -4.09
C GLU A 50 -8.21 7.79 -3.46
N THR A 51 -9.50 7.84 -3.79
CA THR A 51 -10.52 6.90 -3.31
C THR A 51 -11.29 6.31 -4.49
N HIS A 52 -12.11 5.29 -4.24
CA HIS A 52 -13.01 4.69 -5.23
C HIS A 52 -12.34 3.87 -6.34
N ASN A 53 -11.29 3.13 -5.99
CA ASN A 53 -10.78 2.01 -6.82
C ASN A 53 -10.15 2.43 -8.16
N LYS A 54 -9.53 3.61 -8.24
CA LYS A 54 -8.69 3.97 -9.41
C LYS A 54 -7.54 2.97 -9.59
N GLU A 55 -6.99 2.48 -8.49
CA GLU A 55 -5.99 1.41 -8.47
C GLU A 55 -6.38 0.33 -7.44
N GLU A 56 -6.13 -0.94 -7.78
CA GLU A 56 -6.29 -2.04 -6.83
C GLU A 56 -5.07 -2.08 -5.91
N ALA A 57 -5.27 -2.02 -4.59
CA ALA A 57 -4.17 -2.13 -3.65
C ALA A 57 -3.42 -3.47 -3.82
N PRO A 58 -2.09 -3.48 -3.64
CA PRO A 58 -1.27 -4.68 -3.76
C PRO A 58 -1.78 -5.87 -2.92
N ILE A 59 -1.58 -7.08 -3.43
CA ILE A 59 -2.11 -8.31 -2.84
C ILE A 59 -0.99 -9.30 -2.56
N GLY A 60 -0.96 -9.78 -1.32
CA GLY A 60 -0.10 -10.90 -0.92
C GLY A 60 -0.64 -12.23 -1.42
N SER A 61 0.29 -13.11 -1.81
CA SER A 61 -0.03 -14.41 -2.41
C SER A 61 -0.78 -15.38 -1.47
N ALA A 62 -0.53 -15.31 -0.15
CA ALA A 62 -1.15 -16.22 0.81
C ALA A 62 -2.64 -15.96 1.00
N VAL A 63 -3.09 -14.77 0.64
CA VAL A 63 -4.47 -14.33 0.87
C VAL A 63 -5.26 -14.20 -0.43
N GLY A 64 -4.61 -13.80 -1.52
CA GLY A 64 -5.22 -13.64 -2.85
C GLY A 64 -6.32 -12.57 -2.93
N HIS A 65 -6.98 -12.49 -4.09
CA HIS A 65 -8.12 -11.59 -4.29
C HIS A 65 -9.32 -12.08 -3.47
N GLY A 66 -9.67 -11.40 -2.37
CA GLY A 66 -10.94 -11.66 -1.69
C GLY A 66 -11.05 -11.20 -0.24
N ARG A 67 -12.27 -10.79 0.08
CA ARG A 67 -12.92 -10.63 1.40
C ARG A 67 -12.14 -10.05 2.59
N ARG A 68 -11.10 -9.22 2.40
CA ARG A 68 -10.21 -8.87 3.52
C ARG A 68 -9.76 -7.42 3.51
N GLN A 69 -9.56 -6.91 4.73
CA GLN A 69 -8.98 -5.60 4.98
C GLN A 69 -7.47 -5.73 4.87
N ARG A 70 -6.85 -4.84 4.09
CA ARG A 70 -5.41 -4.83 3.84
C ARG A 70 -4.87 -3.41 3.91
N ILE A 71 -3.65 -3.32 4.38
CA ILE A 71 -2.82 -2.12 4.32
C ILE A 71 -1.55 -2.54 3.56
N ALA A 72 -1.17 -1.82 2.53
CA ALA A 72 0.09 -2.08 1.83
C ALA A 72 0.97 -0.83 1.80
N LEU A 73 2.27 -1.02 1.97
CA LEU A 73 3.28 0.02 1.79
C LEU A 73 4.02 -0.26 0.49
N GLY A 74 3.83 0.61 -0.51
CA GLY A 74 4.50 0.52 -1.81
C GLY A 74 5.76 1.38 -1.84
N GLY A 75 6.82 0.87 -2.46
CA GLY A 75 8.09 1.56 -2.53
C GLY A 75 9.08 0.96 -3.51
N TYR A 76 10.32 1.44 -3.44
CA TYR A 76 11.42 0.94 -4.25
C TYR A 76 12.73 0.86 -3.46
N CYS A 77 13.65 0.05 -3.96
CA CYS A 77 15.02 -0.02 -3.46
C CYS A 77 15.93 0.89 -4.29
N GLU A 78 16.61 1.82 -3.63
CA GLU A 78 17.54 2.75 -4.30
C GLU A 78 18.73 2.01 -4.91
N LEU A 79 19.18 0.92 -4.28
CA LEU A 79 20.35 0.16 -4.73
C LEU A 79 20.11 -0.65 -6.01
N CYS A 80 18.96 -1.33 -6.12
CA CYS A 80 18.69 -2.24 -7.24
C CYS A 80 17.50 -1.85 -8.12
N GLY A 81 16.78 -0.78 -7.79
CA GLY A 81 15.61 -0.30 -8.54
C GLY A 81 14.36 -1.17 -8.40
N HIS A 82 14.42 -2.28 -7.66
CA HIS A 82 13.27 -3.18 -7.49
C HIS A 82 12.13 -2.46 -6.77
N ARG A 83 10.93 -2.51 -7.35
CA ARG A 83 9.69 -2.01 -6.76
C ARG A 83 8.95 -3.13 -6.06
N PHE A 84 8.41 -2.83 -4.90
CA PHE A 84 7.80 -3.81 -4.03
C PHE A 84 6.63 -3.21 -3.26
N ALA A 85 5.79 -4.08 -2.70
CA ALA A 85 4.83 -3.74 -1.68
C ALA A 85 4.97 -4.66 -0.46
N LEU A 86 4.95 -4.09 0.74
CA LEU A 86 4.77 -4.83 1.99
C LEU A 86 3.28 -4.83 2.34
N VAL A 87 2.63 -5.99 2.23
CA VAL A 87 1.19 -6.14 2.40
C VAL A 87 0.89 -6.74 3.78
N ILE A 88 0.08 -6.02 4.55
CA ILE A 88 -0.44 -6.45 5.85
C ILE A 88 -1.91 -6.78 5.67
N THR A 89 -2.28 -8.03 5.92
CA THR A 89 -3.66 -8.48 5.81
C THR A 89 -4.17 -9.06 7.12
N GLN A 90 -5.37 -8.66 7.53
CA GLN A 90 -6.05 -9.25 8.68
C GLN A 90 -7.04 -10.32 8.21
N HIS A 91 -6.98 -11.50 8.82
CA HIS A 91 -7.91 -12.59 8.55
C HIS A 91 -8.22 -13.35 9.83
N LYS A 92 -9.46 -13.24 10.32
CA LYS A 92 -9.97 -13.96 11.50
C LYS A 92 -9.05 -13.83 12.72
N GLY A 93 -8.57 -12.62 12.99
CA GLY A 93 -7.66 -12.33 14.10
C GLY A 93 -6.18 -12.62 13.83
N SER A 94 -5.84 -13.25 12.70
CA SER A 94 -4.45 -13.40 12.26
C SER A 94 -4.01 -12.19 11.45
N THR A 95 -2.79 -11.72 11.71
CA THR A 95 -2.10 -10.71 10.90
C THR A 95 -1.06 -11.40 10.03
N LEU A 96 -1.23 -11.29 8.72
CA LEU A 96 -0.29 -11.81 7.73
C LEU A 96 0.50 -10.64 7.16
N VAL A 97 1.82 -10.82 7.00
CA VAL A 97 2.73 -9.82 6.45
C VAL A 97 3.51 -10.47 5.32
N GLU A 98 3.39 -9.94 4.11
CA GLU A 98 3.92 -10.54 2.90
C GLU A 98 4.53 -9.49 1.97
N TRP A 99 5.51 -9.90 1.17
CA TRP A 99 5.98 -9.12 0.03
C TRP A 99 5.13 -9.42 -1.20
N ALA A 100 4.84 -8.40 -1.98
CA ALA A 100 4.25 -8.52 -3.31
C ALA A 100 5.07 -7.72 -4.32
N GLU A 101 5.17 -8.21 -5.56
CA GLU A 101 5.60 -7.39 -6.67
C GLU A 101 4.56 -6.30 -6.91
N HIS A 102 5.02 -5.07 -7.07
CA HIS A 102 4.11 -3.96 -7.32
C HIS A 102 4.79 -2.92 -8.21
N GLU A 103 4.21 -2.72 -9.38
CA GLU A 103 4.52 -1.56 -10.19
C GLU A 103 3.65 -0.40 -9.73
N ILE A 104 4.31 0.62 -9.20
CA ILE A 104 3.68 1.91 -8.93
C ILE A 104 3.75 2.68 -10.25
N LEU A 105 2.59 2.92 -10.86
CA LEU A 105 2.51 3.86 -11.96
C LEU A 105 2.80 5.27 -11.41
N PRO A 106 3.63 6.08 -12.09
CA PRO A 106 3.86 7.44 -11.65
C PRO A 106 2.52 8.18 -11.65
N TRP A 107 2.19 8.78 -10.50
CA TRP A 107 1.03 9.63 -10.40
C TRP A 107 1.23 10.81 -11.36
N ASN A 108 0.29 10.99 -12.28
CA ASN A 108 0.32 12.17 -13.12
C ASN A 108 -0.17 13.34 -12.26
N ASP A 109 0.76 14.15 -11.76
CA ASP A 109 0.44 15.33 -10.96
C ASP A 109 -0.38 16.37 -11.76
N GLU A 110 -0.48 16.20 -13.08
CA GLU A 110 -1.33 16.98 -13.99
C GLU A 110 -2.78 16.47 -14.11
N ASP A 111 -3.12 15.31 -13.51
CA ASP A 111 -4.52 14.90 -13.35
C ASP A 111 -5.16 15.80 -12.27
N HIS A 112 -5.53 17.00 -12.71
CA HIS A 112 -6.32 17.95 -11.95
C HIS A 112 -7.55 17.22 -11.40
N LEU A 113 -7.76 17.38 -10.08
CA LEU A 113 -8.95 17.00 -9.35
C LEU A 113 -10.17 17.15 -10.26
N ASP A 114 -10.88 16.05 -10.53
CA ASP A 114 -12.24 16.11 -11.04
C ASP A 114 -13.01 17.02 -10.08
N THR A 115 -13.21 18.28 -10.49
CA THR A 115 -14.08 19.20 -9.79
C THR A 115 -15.45 18.56 -9.88
N VAL A 116 -15.90 17.98 -8.77
CA VAL A 116 -17.30 17.58 -8.61
C VAL A 116 -18.09 18.87 -8.74
N GLU A 117 -18.61 19.13 -9.94
CA GLU A 117 -19.63 20.15 -10.13
C GLU A 117 -20.86 19.64 -9.37
N ASP A 118 -21.07 20.15 -8.16
CA ASP A 118 -22.30 19.95 -7.40
C ASP A 118 -23.45 20.58 -8.21
N PRO A 119 -24.46 19.80 -8.66
CA PRO A 119 -25.63 20.37 -9.29
C PRO A 119 -26.57 20.90 -8.20
N PHE A 120 -26.51 22.21 -7.97
CA PHE A 120 -27.61 22.94 -7.31
C PHE A 120 -28.72 23.27 -8.31
#